data_AF-A0A3M7BRF6-F1
#
_entry.id   AF-A0A3M7BRF6-F1
#
_cell.length_a   1.000
_cell.length_b   1.000
_cell.length_c   1.000
_cell.angle_alpha   90.00
_cell.angle_beta   90.00
_cell.angle_gamma   90.00
#
_symmetry.space_group_name_H-M   'P 1'
#
loop_
_entity.id
_entity.type
_entity.pdbx_description
1 polymer ?
#
loop_
_entity_poly.entity_id
_entity_poly.type
_entity_poly.pdbx_seq_one_letter_code
_entity_poly.pdbx_strand_id
1 'polypeptide(L)'
;MHRILRQTIIVPSDQQIVTGIAIMTAGFVGLRSGQISVYHYQIVLYLAWLSSSVHLSALTLLRPFLNRHTGVKVWRLIGMGALFIMLIIGIVPTVSYDWGIINFMDSKDSSIGENDLTGWGVPASCFWGKTYADGVNNDAPIGYVLLIISYVWKIGDLFGSGRTFYASRIRRPLESGLESILSLPARRYYRTQQKRYIWCFRLLLIPCIPSIAFLEFLASFSASLWLSAVGLLFGTVQIVVPRNQTYAQTHAQEERWGFGQLVPLVLLIQPLGTILEQAWVSHGSVGTKGKKSHQTAEKSDDLMAQGCGHATLLEESEGCRADHLVLLQILGNSNASNLGFINAREDVPQIVTAVFSSRVARVLVTLLHVTLLGGICVILYFDVYSIGFVRGQNWQFALLALAFYVGSSCHESTIPDYADRCN
;
A
#
# COMPACT_ATOMS: atom_id res chain seq x y z
N MET A 1 -16.61 -11.42 -18.30
CA MET A 1 -15.48 -10.56 -17.86
C MET A 1 -14.92 -10.95 -16.48
N HIS A 2 -15.71 -10.97 -15.39
CA HIS A 2 -15.19 -11.24 -14.03
C HIS A 2 -14.51 -12.62 -13.87
N ARG A 3 -14.99 -13.68 -14.53
CA ARG A 3 -14.36 -15.02 -14.47
C ARG A 3 -13.01 -15.06 -15.21
N ILE A 4 -12.93 -14.43 -16.37
CA ILE A 4 -11.70 -14.34 -17.19
C ILE A 4 -10.62 -13.60 -16.41
N LEU A 5 -10.93 -12.37 -15.95
CA LEU A 5 -10.00 -11.56 -15.16
C LEU A 5 -9.51 -12.32 -13.91
N ARG A 6 -10.39 -13.11 -13.27
CA ARG A 6 -10.05 -13.93 -12.11
C ARG A 6 -9.05 -15.02 -12.46
N GLN A 7 -9.27 -15.77 -13.52
CA GLN A 7 -8.35 -16.83 -13.95
C GLN A 7 -7.01 -16.27 -14.42
N THR A 8 -7.04 -15.14 -15.12
CA THR A 8 -5.86 -14.40 -15.55
C THR A 8 -5.02 -13.89 -14.37
N ILE A 9 -5.62 -13.62 -13.21
CA ILE A 9 -4.88 -13.16 -12.01
C ILE A 9 -4.39 -14.33 -11.15
N ILE A 10 -5.19 -15.40 -11.00
CA ILE A 10 -4.87 -16.53 -10.11
C ILE A 10 -3.61 -17.27 -10.53
N VAL A 11 -3.54 -17.67 -11.80
CA VAL A 11 -2.43 -18.50 -12.31
C VAL A 11 -1.08 -17.80 -12.17
N PRO A 12 -0.89 -16.54 -12.64
CA PRO A 12 0.39 -15.88 -12.47
C PRO A 12 0.68 -15.58 -11.00
N SER A 13 -0.33 -15.31 -10.17
CA SER A 13 -0.12 -15.10 -8.73
C SER A 13 0.49 -16.34 -8.05
N ASP A 14 0.06 -17.54 -8.40
CA ASP A 14 0.63 -18.79 -7.88
C ASP A 14 2.01 -19.10 -8.46
N GLN A 15 2.28 -18.70 -9.69
CA GLN A 15 3.63 -18.79 -10.23
C GLN A 15 4.58 -17.88 -9.46
N GLN A 16 4.17 -16.63 -9.20
CA GLN A 16 5.00 -15.66 -8.47
C GLN A 16 5.40 -16.17 -7.07
N ILE A 17 4.49 -16.77 -6.31
CA ILE A 17 4.85 -17.27 -4.97
C ILE A 17 5.92 -18.38 -5.04
N VAL A 18 5.80 -19.29 -6.01
CA VAL A 18 6.73 -20.41 -6.19
C VAL A 18 8.07 -19.91 -6.74
N THR A 19 8.05 -19.01 -7.73
CA THR A 19 9.28 -18.43 -8.28
C THR A 19 10.01 -17.58 -7.25
N GLY A 20 9.31 -16.76 -6.47
CA GLY A 20 9.89 -15.97 -5.40
C GLY A 20 10.61 -16.84 -4.36
N ILE A 21 9.98 -17.93 -3.90
CA ILE A 21 10.59 -18.87 -2.94
C ILE A 21 11.80 -19.57 -3.58
N ALA A 22 11.70 -20.01 -4.83
CA ALA A 22 12.79 -20.69 -5.54
C ALA A 22 14.01 -19.75 -5.72
N ILE A 23 13.77 -18.51 -6.13
CA ILE A 23 14.82 -17.48 -6.32
C ILE A 23 15.50 -17.18 -4.97
N MET A 24 14.74 -16.98 -3.89
CA MET A 24 15.32 -16.78 -2.55
C MET A 24 16.11 -17.98 -2.06
N THR A 25 15.62 -19.20 -2.32
CA THR A 25 16.33 -20.43 -1.94
C THR A 25 17.67 -20.52 -2.66
N ALA A 26 17.69 -20.28 -3.98
CA ALA A 26 18.92 -20.24 -4.77
C ALA A 26 19.88 -19.14 -4.27
N GLY A 27 19.35 -17.97 -3.92
CA GLY A 27 20.11 -16.87 -3.31
C GLY A 27 20.79 -17.28 -2.01
N PHE A 28 20.08 -17.94 -1.10
CA PHE A 28 20.64 -18.41 0.17
C PHE A 28 21.66 -19.53 0.00
N VAL A 29 21.45 -20.44 -0.95
CA VAL A 29 22.45 -21.47 -1.27
C VAL A 29 23.72 -20.82 -1.80
N GLY A 30 23.60 -19.89 -2.75
CA GLY A 30 24.74 -19.14 -3.31
C GLY A 30 25.45 -18.26 -2.27
N LEU A 31 24.70 -17.70 -1.32
CA LEU A 31 25.25 -16.94 -0.21
C LEU A 31 26.06 -17.84 0.73
N ARG A 32 25.53 -19.02 1.07
CA ARG A 32 26.22 -19.99 1.93
C ARG A 32 27.48 -20.55 1.28
N SER A 33 27.49 -20.75 -0.04
CA SER A 33 28.66 -21.25 -0.77
C SER A 33 29.70 -20.16 -1.07
N GLY A 34 29.39 -18.88 -0.81
CA GLY A 34 30.26 -17.74 -1.12
C GLY A 34 30.43 -17.48 -2.63
N GLN A 35 29.57 -18.08 -3.47
CA GLN A 35 29.66 -18.00 -4.93
C GLN A 35 28.89 -16.82 -5.51
N ILE A 36 27.96 -16.24 -4.75
CA ILE A 36 27.13 -15.12 -5.20
C ILE A 36 27.77 -13.78 -4.80
N SER A 37 27.94 -12.88 -5.77
CA SER A 37 28.39 -11.51 -5.49
C SER A 37 27.25 -10.66 -4.92
N VAL A 38 27.58 -9.52 -4.30
CA VAL A 38 26.63 -8.52 -3.81
C VAL A 38 25.64 -8.13 -4.90
N TYR A 39 26.11 -7.89 -6.13
CA TYR A 39 25.26 -7.61 -7.27
C TYR A 39 24.20 -8.69 -7.52
N HIS A 40 24.61 -9.94 -7.72
CA HIS A 40 23.69 -11.02 -8.04
C HIS A 40 22.72 -11.29 -6.88
N TYR A 41 23.19 -11.15 -5.64
CA TYR A 41 22.36 -11.29 -4.46
C TYR A 41 21.29 -10.18 -4.36
N GLN A 42 21.67 -8.93 -4.63
CA GLN A 42 20.76 -7.79 -4.72
C GLN A 42 19.66 -8.04 -5.76
N ILE A 43 20.03 -8.47 -6.96
CA ILE A 43 19.06 -8.78 -8.03
C ILE A 43 18.10 -9.90 -7.59
N VAL A 44 18.62 -11.00 -7.05
CA VAL A 44 17.81 -12.13 -6.55
C VAL A 44 16.83 -11.68 -5.46
N LEU A 45 17.29 -10.89 -4.49
CA LEU A 45 16.48 -10.37 -3.39
C LEU A 45 15.33 -9.51 -3.90
N TYR A 46 15.61 -8.55 -4.79
CA TYR A 46 14.59 -7.63 -5.28
C TYR A 46 13.68 -8.25 -6.35
N LEU A 47 14.11 -9.28 -7.08
CA LEU A 47 13.20 -10.08 -7.92
C LEU A 47 12.17 -10.82 -7.05
N ALA A 48 12.61 -11.43 -5.96
CA ALA A 48 11.69 -12.07 -5.00
C ALA A 48 10.76 -11.05 -4.34
N TRP A 49 11.25 -9.85 -4.03
CA TRP A 49 10.44 -8.73 -3.54
C TRP A 49 9.33 -8.33 -4.53
N LEU A 50 9.67 -8.13 -5.81
CA LEU A 50 8.71 -7.78 -6.85
C LEU A 50 7.66 -8.89 -7.00
N SER A 51 8.13 -10.14 -7.01
CA SER A 51 7.26 -11.33 -7.06
C SER A 51 6.26 -11.38 -5.90
N SER A 52 6.74 -11.16 -4.68
CA SER A 52 5.93 -10.99 -3.46
C SER A 52 4.92 -9.85 -3.59
N SER A 53 5.34 -8.68 -4.08
CA SER A 53 4.49 -7.49 -4.22
C SER A 53 3.36 -7.68 -5.24
N VAL A 54 3.64 -8.37 -6.35
CA VAL A 54 2.63 -8.76 -7.34
C VAL A 54 1.65 -9.77 -6.74
N HIS A 55 2.15 -10.80 -6.04
CA HIS A 55 1.29 -11.79 -5.37
C HIS A 55 0.35 -11.13 -4.35
N LEU A 56 0.90 -10.25 -3.51
CA LEU A 56 0.15 -9.42 -2.56
C LEU A 56 -0.99 -8.64 -3.21
N SER A 57 -0.72 -8.01 -4.35
CA SER A 57 -1.70 -7.22 -5.10
C SER A 57 -2.79 -8.09 -5.71
N ALA A 58 -2.42 -9.26 -6.22
CA ALA A 58 -3.38 -10.26 -6.67
C ALA A 58 -4.31 -10.72 -5.54
N LEU A 59 -3.79 -10.96 -4.32
CA LEU A 59 -4.61 -11.33 -3.16
C LEU A 59 -5.62 -10.24 -2.78
N THR A 60 -5.23 -8.96 -2.82
CA THR A 60 -6.13 -7.83 -2.55
C THR A 60 -7.29 -7.81 -3.55
N LEU A 61 -7.01 -7.98 -4.85
CA LEU A 61 -8.03 -8.05 -5.91
C LEU A 61 -8.92 -9.28 -5.82
N LEU A 62 -8.35 -10.43 -5.44
CA LEU A 62 -9.02 -11.72 -5.41
C LEU A 62 -9.76 -12.00 -4.10
N ARG A 63 -9.66 -11.09 -3.14
CA ARG A 63 -10.22 -11.21 -1.79
C ARG A 63 -11.68 -11.72 -1.75
N PRO A 64 -12.66 -11.19 -2.53
CA PRO A 64 -14.04 -11.68 -2.47
C PRO A 64 -14.17 -13.17 -2.80
N PHE A 65 -13.31 -13.67 -3.70
CA PHE A 65 -13.27 -15.08 -4.06
C PHE A 65 -12.60 -15.93 -2.98
N LEU A 66 -11.44 -15.48 -2.48
CA LEU A 66 -10.67 -16.21 -1.47
C LEU A 66 -11.40 -16.35 -0.14
N ASN A 67 -12.20 -15.36 0.25
CA ASN A 67 -13.02 -15.45 1.46
C ASN A 67 -14.14 -16.49 1.36
N ARG A 68 -14.52 -16.92 0.14
CA ARG A 68 -15.46 -18.03 -0.06
C ARG A 68 -14.76 -19.39 -0.14
N HIS A 69 -13.45 -19.42 -0.42
CA HIS A 69 -12.65 -20.63 -0.56
C HIS A 69 -11.46 -20.64 0.41
N THR A 70 -11.74 -20.95 1.68
CA THR A 70 -10.76 -20.88 2.77
C THR A 70 -9.51 -21.75 2.54
N GLY A 71 -9.64 -22.93 1.93
CA GLY A 71 -8.48 -23.79 1.64
C GLY A 71 -7.47 -23.14 0.67
N VAL A 72 -7.98 -22.56 -0.42
CA VAL A 72 -7.18 -21.84 -1.43
C VAL A 72 -6.51 -20.60 -0.83
N LYS A 73 -7.23 -19.92 0.07
CA LYS A 73 -6.73 -18.78 0.85
C LYS A 73 -5.58 -19.17 1.78
N VAL A 74 -5.75 -20.24 2.57
CA VAL A 74 -4.74 -20.68 3.55
C VAL A 74 -3.46 -21.14 2.85
N TRP A 75 -3.55 -21.90 1.76
CA TRP A 75 -2.38 -22.30 0.96
C TRP A 75 -1.53 -21.09 0.51
N ARG A 76 -2.17 -20.06 -0.02
CA ARG A 76 -1.50 -18.83 -0.47
C ARG A 76 -0.89 -18.06 0.70
N LEU A 77 -1.59 -18.01 1.83
CA LEU A 77 -1.07 -17.35 3.02
C LEU A 77 0.14 -18.07 3.61
N ILE A 78 0.18 -19.40 3.57
CA ILE A 78 1.34 -20.18 4.03
C ILE A 78 2.54 -19.87 3.16
N GLY A 79 2.40 -20.01 1.83
CA GLY A 79 3.50 -19.69 0.91
C GLY A 79 3.95 -18.23 1.05
N MET A 80 3.01 -17.34 1.36
CA MET A 80 3.31 -15.92 1.48
C MET A 80 4.02 -15.59 2.78
N GLY A 81 3.63 -16.23 3.88
CA GLY A 81 4.35 -16.17 5.15
C GLY A 81 5.76 -16.74 5.03
N ALA A 82 5.94 -17.84 4.28
CA ALA A 82 7.26 -18.39 4.00
C ALA A 82 8.13 -17.39 3.23
N LEU A 83 7.62 -16.81 2.13
CA LEU A 83 8.35 -15.83 1.34
C LEU A 83 8.66 -14.55 2.14
N PHE A 84 7.74 -14.10 3.00
CA PHE A 84 7.97 -12.97 3.91
C PHE A 84 9.18 -13.20 4.82
N ILE A 85 9.23 -14.36 5.48
CA ILE A 85 10.31 -14.71 6.40
C ILE A 85 11.63 -14.78 5.63
N MET A 86 11.63 -15.40 4.43
CA MET A 86 12.81 -15.42 3.57
C MET A 86 13.26 -14.01 3.17
N LEU A 87 12.35 -13.09 2.83
CA LEU A 87 12.70 -11.71 2.49
C LEU A 87 13.26 -10.94 3.69
N ILE A 88 12.65 -11.07 4.87
CA ILE A 88 13.15 -10.42 6.10
C ILE A 88 14.58 -10.84 6.42
N ILE A 89 14.85 -12.15 6.33
CA ILE A 89 16.18 -12.73 6.52
C ILE A 89 17.12 -12.29 5.36
N GLY A 90 16.59 -12.22 4.14
CA GLY A 90 17.34 -11.89 2.94
C GLY A 90 17.86 -10.45 2.88
N ILE A 91 17.14 -9.50 3.49
CA ILE A 91 17.53 -8.09 3.56
C ILE A 91 18.64 -7.87 4.62
N VAL A 92 18.87 -8.79 5.56
CA VAL A 92 19.85 -8.61 6.65
C VAL A 92 21.24 -8.15 6.18
N PRO A 93 21.90 -8.80 5.19
CA PRO A 93 23.22 -8.37 4.75
C PRO A 93 23.22 -6.99 4.07
N THR A 94 22.08 -6.52 3.55
CA THR A 94 21.98 -5.18 2.94
C THR A 94 21.98 -4.04 3.95
N VAL A 95 21.81 -4.35 5.25
CA VAL A 95 21.90 -3.40 6.36
C VAL A 95 23.32 -2.90 6.56
N SER A 96 24.32 -3.69 6.16
CA SER A 96 25.73 -3.35 6.35
C SER A 96 26.06 -2.01 5.72
N TYR A 97 26.84 -1.19 6.45
CA TYR A 97 27.16 0.17 6.08
C TYR A 97 27.82 0.31 4.69
N ASP A 98 28.71 -0.63 4.36
CA ASP A 98 29.44 -0.67 3.09
C ASP A 98 28.73 -1.54 2.01
N TRP A 99 27.43 -1.79 2.10
CA TRP A 99 26.71 -2.59 1.11
C TRP A 99 26.77 -1.94 -0.29
N GLY A 100 27.41 -2.61 -1.24
CA GLY A 100 27.56 -2.14 -2.62
C GLY A 100 28.67 -1.10 -2.84
N ILE A 101 29.54 -0.85 -1.84
CA ILE A 101 30.64 0.14 -1.92
C ILE A 101 31.95 -0.54 -1.46
N ILE A 102 33.08 -0.28 -2.13
CA ILE A 102 34.41 -0.70 -1.67
C ILE A 102 35.15 0.50 -1.10
N ASN A 103 35.73 0.34 0.09
CA ASN A 103 36.65 1.30 0.68
C ASN A 103 38.02 0.65 0.88
N PHE A 104 38.97 0.88 -0.01
CA PHE A 104 40.38 0.66 0.32
C PHE A 104 40.87 1.85 1.14
N MET A 105 40.72 1.78 2.47
CA MET A 105 41.52 2.60 3.39
C MET A 105 42.85 1.87 3.64
N ASP A 106 43.65 1.66 2.60
CA ASP A 106 45.10 1.50 2.74
C ASP A 106 45.78 1.99 1.47
N SER A 107 46.41 3.17 1.55
CA SER A 107 46.99 3.90 0.43
C SER A 107 48.31 3.32 -0.07
N LYS A 108 48.65 2.08 0.29
CA LYS A 108 49.93 1.45 -0.10
C LYS A 108 49.83 0.42 -1.22
N ASP A 109 48.64 -0.10 -1.54
CA ASP A 109 48.49 -1.12 -2.57
C ASP A 109 47.22 -0.89 -3.43
N SER A 110 47.26 -0.07 -4.47
CA SER A 110 46.39 -0.32 -5.64
C SER A 110 46.74 0.54 -6.86
N SER A 111 47.07 -0.16 -7.94
CA SER A 111 47.10 0.26 -9.34
C SER A 111 45.69 0.34 -9.97
N ILE A 112 44.66 0.71 -9.20
CA ILE A 112 43.27 0.74 -9.65
C ILE A 112 42.81 2.20 -9.67
N GLY A 113 42.33 2.65 -10.84
CA GLY A 113 41.97 4.03 -11.09
C GLY A 113 40.71 4.49 -10.35
N GLU A 114 40.57 5.81 -10.24
CA GLU A 114 39.51 6.59 -9.56
C GLU A 114 38.06 6.30 -10.02
N ASN A 115 37.87 5.40 -11.00
CA ASN A 115 36.58 5.07 -11.61
C ASN A 115 35.93 3.75 -11.11
N ASP A 116 36.59 2.96 -10.25
CA ASP A 116 36.13 1.63 -9.80
C ASP A 116 35.59 1.61 -8.35
N LEU A 117 34.72 2.56 -7.99
CA LEU A 117 34.27 2.79 -6.60
C LEU A 117 33.14 1.86 -6.09
N THR A 118 32.63 0.93 -6.89
CA THR A 118 31.42 0.15 -6.52
C THR A 118 31.74 -1.29 -6.09
N GLY A 119 31.17 -1.72 -4.95
CA GLY A 119 31.41 -3.01 -4.30
C GLY A 119 30.58 -4.19 -4.78
N TRP A 120 30.00 -4.07 -5.96
CA TRP A 120 29.06 -5.02 -6.55
C TRP A 120 29.67 -6.41 -6.81
N GLY A 121 30.99 -6.49 -7.02
CA GLY A 121 31.72 -7.75 -7.27
C GLY A 121 32.12 -8.54 -6.02
N VAL A 122 32.04 -7.96 -4.83
CA VAL A 122 32.45 -8.61 -3.57
C VAL A 122 31.48 -9.79 -3.27
N PRO A 123 31.95 -10.93 -2.73
CA PRO A 123 31.06 -11.99 -2.29
C PRO A 123 30.07 -11.49 -1.22
N ALA A 124 28.77 -11.72 -1.43
CA ALA A 124 27.73 -11.24 -0.51
C ALA A 124 27.86 -11.87 0.90
N SER A 125 28.49 -13.04 1.00
CA SER A 125 28.74 -13.75 2.26
C SER A 125 29.61 -12.94 3.23
N CYS A 126 30.44 -12.02 2.73
CA CYS A 126 31.30 -11.16 3.56
C CYS A 126 30.49 -10.22 4.48
N PHE A 127 29.26 -9.89 4.09
CA PHE A 127 28.37 -8.98 4.83
C PHE A 127 27.41 -9.72 5.77
N TRP A 128 27.49 -11.06 5.82
CA TRP A 128 26.64 -11.87 6.68
C TRP A 128 27.26 -12.03 8.08
N GLY A 129 26.61 -11.51 9.11
CA GLY A 129 27.01 -11.72 10.51
C GLY A 129 28.23 -10.91 10.98
N LYS A 130 28.77 -10.02 10.15
CA LYS A 130 29.77 -9.01 10.55
C LYS A 130 29.32 -7.65 10.04
N THR A 131 28.96 -6.76 10.96
CA THR A 131 28.81 -5.33 10.66
C THR A 131 30.20 -4.77 10.39
N TYR A 132 30.60 -4.70 9.12
CA TYR A 132 31.75 -3.89 8.74
C TYR A 132 31.38 -2.41 8.96
N ALA A 133 32.13 -1.77 9.86
CA ALA A 133 32.06 -0.35 10.24
C ALA A 133 30.78 0.12 10.96
N ASP A 134 30.95 1.08 11.87
CA ASP A 134 29.93 1.68 12.74
C ASP A 134 28.87 2.45 11.93
N GLY A 135 27.83 1.78 11.42
CA GLY A 135 26.73 2.43 10.73
C GLY A 135 25.68 1.50 10.14
N VAL A 136 24.57 2.09 9.68
CA VAL A 136 23.47 1.39 8.97
C VAL A 136 23.33 2.00 7.58
N ASN A 137 23.20 1.17 6.56
CA ASN A 137 22.88 1.64 5.21
C ASN A 137 21.50 2.31 5.19
N ASN A 138 21.36 3.47 4.54
CA ASN A 138 20.14 4.27 4.55
C ASN A 138 18.96 3.60 3.82
N ASP A 139 19.24 2.80 2.80
CA ASP A 139 18.20 2.22 1.94
C ASP A 139 17.54 0.99 2.61
N ALA A 140 18.27 0.31 3.50
CA ALA A 140 17.80 -0.89 4.17
C ALA A 140 16.60 -0.66 5.13
N PRO A 141 16.59 0.38 5.99
CA PRO A 141 15.42 0.74 6.80
C PRO A 141 14.16 1.02 5.97
N ILE A 142 14.30 1.72 4.83
CA ILE A 142 13.17 2.02 3.93
C ILE A 142 12.60 0.71 3.38
N GLY A 143 13.47 -0.20 2.93
CA GLY A 143 13.09 -1.55 2.52
C GLY A 143 12.34 -2.32 3.62
N TYR A 144 12.86 -2.38 4.85
CA TYR A 144 12.18 -3.07 5.95
C TYR A 144 10.80 -2.49 6.25
N VAL A 145 10.70 -1.15 6.35
CA VAL A 145 9.44 -0.47 6.64
C VAL A 145 8.42 -0.71 5.54
N LEU A 146 8.81 -0.56 4.26
CA LEU A 146 7.94 -0.82 3.13
C LEU A 146 7.46 -2.27 3.10
N LEU A 147 8.34 -3.23 3.38
CA LEU A 147 8.00 -4.66 3.40
C LEU A 147 6.98 -4.97 4.49
N ILE A 148 7.28 -4.59 5.74
CA ILE A 148 6.46 -4.90 6.90
C ILE A 148 5.10 -4.22 6.77
N ILE A 149 5.06 -2.93 6.43
CA ILE A 149 3.79 -2.21 6.25
C ILE A 149 2.98 -2.84 5.12
N SER A 150 3.58 -3.18 3.98
CA SER A 150 2.88 -3.83 2.86
C SER A 150 2.22 -5.15 3.24
N TYR A 151 2.95 -6.00 3.96
CA TYR A 151 2.43 -7.30 4.41
C TYR A 151 1.33 -7.14 5.46
N VAL A 152 1.59 -6.36 6.51
CA VAL A 152 0.61 -6.14 7.60
C VAL A 152 -0.67 -5.53 7.05
N TRP A 153 -0.54 -4.51 6.18
CA TRP A 153 -1.68 -3.84 5.59
C TRP A 153 -2.55 -4.78 4.76
N LYS A 154 -1.94 -5.55 3.85
CA LYS A 154 -2.69 -6.43 2.94
C LYS A 154 -3.24 -7.66 3.62
N ILE A 155 -2.56 -8.19 4.63
CA ILE A 155 -3.11 -9.25 5.49
C ILE A 155 -4.30 -8.68 6.27
N GLY A 156 -4.14 -7.50 6.88
CA GLY A 156 -5.21 -6.79 7.58
C GLY A 156 -6.44 -6.56 6.71
N ASP A 157 -6.23 -6.15 5.45
CA ASP A 157 -7.33 -6.00 4.50
C ASP A 157 -7.90 -7.35 4.04
N LEU A 158 -7.11 -8.41 3.89
CA LEU A 158 -7.63 -9.72 3.47
C LEU A 158 -8.60 -10.32 4.51
N PHE A 159 -8.31 -10.17 5.79
CA PHE A 159 -9.13 -10.73 6.88
C PHE A 159 -10.27 -9.79 7.30
N GLY A 160 -11.47 -10.35 7.48
CA GLY A 160 -12.61 -9.61 8.02
C GLY A 160 -12.30 -8.99 9.38
N SER A 161 -11.68 -9.77 10.27
CA SER A 161 -11.27 -9.32 11.61
C SER A 161 -10.31 -8.14 11.58
N GLY A 162 -9.40 -8.07 10.61
CA GLY A 162 -8.46 -6.94 10.48
C GLY A 162 -9.16 -5.63 10.16
N ARG A 163 -10.13 -5.66 9.24
CA ARG A 163 -10.99 -4.50 8.96
C ARG A 163 -11.88 -4.13 10.13
N THR A 164 -12.48 -5.11 10.81
CA THR A 164 -13.30 -4.84 11.99
C THR A 164 -12.46 -4.22 13.10
N PHE A 165 -11.22 -4.68 13.29
CA PHE A 165 -10.27 -4.09 14.21
C PHE A 165 -9.90 -2.65 13.82
N TYR A 166 -9.56 -2.40 12.55
CA TYR A 166 -9.30 -1.04 12.07
C TYR A 166 -10.51 -0.12 12.29
N ALA A 167 -11.71 -0.60 11.92
CA ALA A 167 -12.95 0.15 12.10
C ALA A 167 -13.20 0.46 13.59
N SER A 168 -13.13 -0.53 14.47
CA SER A 168 -13.51 -0.37 15.88
C SER A 168 -12.44 0.28 16.76
N ARG A 169 -11.16 -0.01 16.54
CA ARG A 169 -10.05 0.41 17.43
C ARG A 169 -9.27 1.60 16.92
N ILE A 170 -9.31 1.89 15.62
CA ILE A 170 -8.55 3.01 15.03
C ILE A 170 -9.51 4.09 14.55
N ARG A 171 -10.43 3.74 13.64
CA ARG A 171 -11.33 4.70 12.99
C ARG A 171 -12.37 5.29 13.95
N ARG A 172 -13.18 4.45 14.60
CA ARG A 172 -14.26 4.88 15.52
C ARG A 172 -13.80 5.83 16.63
N PRO A 173 -12.75 5.54 17.43
CA PRO A 173 -12.34 6.45 18.50
C PRO A 173 -11.82 7.78 17.96
N LEU A 174 -11.17 7.77 16.79
CA LEU A 174 -10.66 8.98 16.15
C LEU A 174 -11.80 9.83 15.57
N GLU A 175 -12.78 9.21 14.91
CA GLU A 175 -13.99 9.90 14.46
C GLU A 175 -14.77 10.48 15.65
N SER A 176 -15.01 9.72 16.72
CA SER A 176 -15.68 10.21 17.92
C SER A 176 -14.91 11.34 18.62
N GLY A 177 -13.58 11.27 18.62
CA GLY A 177 -12.72 12.35 19.12
C GLY A 177 -12.88 13.64 18.30
N LEU A 178 -12.82 13.53 16.97
CA LEU A 178 -13.01 14.66 16.05
C LEU A 178 -14.42 15.26 16.17
N GLU A 179 -15.46 14.43 16.25
CA GLU A 179 -16.84 14.87 16.47
C GLU A 179 -17.01 15.57 17.81
N SER A 180 -16.40 15.06 18.88
CA SER A 180 -16.43 15.69 20.21
C SER A 180 -15.76 17.07 20.21
N ILE A 181 -14.62 17.20 19.53
CA ILE A 181 -13.89 18.46 19.41
C ILE A 181 -14.70 19.47 18.58
N LEU A 182 -15.39 19.04 17.52
CA LEU A 182 -16.26 19.88 16.67
C LEU A 182 -17.57 20.28 17.35
N SER A 183 -18.18 19.39 18.15
CA SER A 183 -19.47 19.63 18.80
C SER A 183 -19.37 20.62 19.97
N LEU A 184 -18.22 20.69 20.65
CA LEU A 184 -17.94 21.63 21.74
C LEU A 184 -18.16 23.11 21.36
N PRO A 185 -17.49 23.67 20.33
CA PRO A 185 -17.72 25.05 19.89
C PRO A 185 -19.09 25.24 19.24
N ALA A 186 -19.63 24.24 18.55
CA ALA A 186 -20.96 24.29 17.94
C ALA A 186 -22.08 24.45 19.00
N ARG A 187 -22.07 23.61 20.05
CA ARG A 187 -22.99 23.72 21.19
C ARG A 187 -22.87 25.07 21.89
N ARG A 188 -21.63 25.55 22.07
CA ARG A 188 -21.37 26.82 22.78
C ARG A 188 -21.83 28.03 21.96
N TYR A 189 -21.68 27.99 20.63
CA TYR A 189 -22.28 28.97 19.72
C TYR A 189 -23.81 28.99 19.82
N TYR A 190 -24.49 27.84 19.75
CA TYR A 190 -25.95 27.76 19.84
C TYR A 190 -26.48 28.38 21.15
N ARG A 191 -25.79 28.15 22.26
CA ARG A 191 -26.19 28.63 23.59
C ARG A 191 -25.89 30.11 23.84
N THR A 192 -24.78 30.63 23.32
CA THR A 192 -24.29 31.99 23.65
C THR A 192 -24.42 32.99 22.51
N GLN A 193 -24.67 32.52 21.28
CA GLN A 193 -24.74 33.33 20.05
C GLN A 193 -23.50 34.21 19.80
N GLN A 194 -22.38 33.93 20.45
CA GLN A 194 -21.16 34.72 20.29
C GLN A 194 -20.40 34.33 19.02
N LYS A 195 -20.06 35.33 18.20
CA LYS A 195 -19.29 35.15 16.96
C LYS A 195 -17.89 34.52 17.16
N ARG A 196 -17.36 34.50 18.38
CA ARG A 196 -16.07 33.83 18.67
C ARG A 196 -16.15 32.31 18.47
N TYR A 197 -17.25 31.67 18.90
CA TYR A 197 -17.40 30.23 18.80
C TYR A 197 -17.61 29.73 17.37
N ILE A 198 -18.26 30.52 16.49
CA ILE A 198 -18.38 30.16 15.06
C ILE A 198 -17.02 30.28 14.34
N TRP A 199 -16.18 31.24 14.72
CA TRP A 199 -14.80 31.33 14.21
C TRP A 199 -13.93 30.17 14.71
N CYS A 200 -14.02 29.81 16.01
CA CYS A 200 -13.35 28.62 16.53
C CYS A 200 -13.80 27.34 15.82
N PHE A 201 -15.11 27.18 15.58
CA PHE A 201 -15.65 26.04 14.83
C PHE A 201 -15.08 25.97 13.40
N ARG A 202 -15.08 27.09 12.66
CA ARG A 202 -14.51 27.15 11.31
C ARG A 202 -13.01 26.85 11.30
N LEU A 203 -12.26 27.38 12.26
CA LEU A 203 -10.82 27.13 12.38
C LEU A 203 -10.51 25.67 12.67
N LEU A 204 -11.33 25.02 13.50
CA LEU A 204 -11.22 23.60 13.82
C LEU A 204 -11.59 22.69 12.64
N LEU A 205 -12.52 23.14 11.79
CA LEU A 205 -12.93 22.41 10.59
C LEU A 205 -11.75 22.18 9.62
N ILE A 206 -10.81 23.13 9.55
CA ILE A 206 -9.66 23.12 8.63
C ILE A 206 -8.79 21.86 8.82
N PRO A 207 -8.32 21.48 10.02
CA PRO A 207 -7.57 20.23 10.22
C PRO A 207 -8.45 18.98 10.32
N CYS A 208 -9.71 19.11 10.75
CA CYS A 208 -10.61 17.95 10.89
C CYS A 208 -11.02 17.34 9.53
N ILE A 209 -11.23 18.16 8.51
CA ILE A 209 -11.64 17.65 7.18
C ILE A 209 -10.52 16.81 6.51
N PRO A 210 -9.26 17.27 6.40
CA PRO A 210 -8.13 16.49 5.90
C PRO A 210 -7.87 15.20 6.68
N SER A 211 -8.00 15.23 8.01
CA SER A 211 -7.79 14.03 8.82
C SER A 211 -8.87 12.97 8.56
N ILE A 212 -10.15 13.35 8.44
CA ILE A 212 -11.21 12.43 8.02
C ILE A 212 -10.94 11.89 6.61
N ALA A 213 -10.55 12.75 5.68
CA ALA A 213 -10.24 12.33 4.31
C ALA A 213 -9.05 11.37 4.24
N PHE A 214 -8.03 11.59 5.08
CA PHE A 214 -6.88 10.70 5.21
C PHE A 214 -7.30 9.33 5.75
N LEU A 215 -8.13 9.26 6.79
CA LEU A 215 -8.63 7.99 7.32
C LEU A 215 -9.46 7.23 6.29
N GLU A 216 -10.30 7.92 5.54
CA GLU A 216 -11.08 7.31 4.46
C GLU A 216 -10.15 6.81 3.34
N PHE A 217 -9.10 7.57 3.01
CA PHE A 217 -8.07 7.13 2.08
C PHE A 217 -7.36 5.86 2.59
N LEU A 218 -6.94 5.82 3.86
CA LEU A 218 -6.33 4.63 4.46
C LEU A 218 -7.30 3.42 4.47
N ALA A 219 -8.60 3.63 4.61
CA ALA A 219 -9.58 2.55 4.50
C ALA A 219 -9.83 2.09 3.04
N SER A 220 -9.38 2.87 2.06
CA SER A 220 -9.72 2.68 0.65
C SER A 220 -8.87 1.62 -0.05
N PHE A 221 -9.41 1.09 -1.14
CA PHE A 221 -8.65 0.26 -2.08
C PHE A 221 -7.48 1.05 -2.72
N SER A 222 -7.61 2.38 -2.88
CA SER A 222 -6.58 3.24 -3.47
C SER A 222 -5.29 3.22 -2.64
N ALA A 223 -5.38 3.32 -1.30
CA ALA A 223 -4.19 3.26 -0.45
C ALA A 223 -3.42 1.93 -0.61
N SER A 224 -4.15 0.81 -0.73
CA SER A 224 -3.54 -0.49 -0.99
C SER A 224 -2.84 -0.55 -2.36
N LEU A 225 -3.40 0.11 -3.38
CA LEU A 225 -2.76 0.23 -4.70
C LEU A 225 -1.51 1.11 -4.65
N TRP A 226 -1.57 2.27 -4.00
CA TRP A 226 -0.42 3.17 -3.84
C TRP A 226 0.74 2.49 -3.13
N LEU A 227 0.47 1.80 -2.01
CA LEU A 227 1.48 1.05 -1.28
C LEU A 227 2.15 -0.02 -2.16
N SER A 228 1.36 -0.68 -3.01
CA SER A 228 1.87 -1.67 -3.97
C SER A 228 2.72 -1.01 -5.06
N ALA A 229 2.28 0.13 -5.60
CA ALA A 229 3.00 0.87 -6.63
C ALA A 229 4.35 1.36 -6.11
N VAL A 230 4.40 1.93 -4.91
CA VAL A 230 5.65 2.34 -4.25
C VAL A 230 6.59 1.17 -4.05
N GLY A 231 6.09 0.04 -3.52
CA GLY A 231 6.90 -1.15 -3.31
C GLY A 231 7.47 -1.74 -4.61
N LEU A 232 6.70 -1.70 -5.71
CA LEU A 232 7.16 -2.13 -7.03
C LEU A 232 8.18 -1.15 -7.64
N LEU A 233 7.94 0.15 -7.53
CA LEU A 233 8.88 1.17 -8.01
C LEU A 233 10.22 1.10 -7.27
N PHE A 234 10.17 1.04 -5.93
CA PHE A 234 11.36 0.88 -5.09
C PHE A 234 12.16 -0.38 -5.47
N GLY A 235 11.50 -1.54 -5.53
CA GLY A 235 12.18 -2.78 -5.93
C GLY A 235 12.74 -2.74 -7.36
N THR A 236 12.10 -2.00 -8.27
CA THR A 236 12.60 -1.82 -9.64
C THR A 236 13.83 -0.93 -9.68
N VAL A 237 13.85 0.17 -8.93
CA VAL A 237 15.01 1.07 -8.80
C VAL A 237 16.22 0.29 -8.27
N GLN A 238 16.02 -0.51 -7.24
CA GLN A 238 17.04 -1.34 -6.60
C GLN A 238 17.60 -2.47 -7.51
N ILE A 239 16.93 -2.76 -8.63
CA ILE A 239 17.44 -3.66 -9.70
C ILE A 239 18.13 -2.86 -10.81
N VAL A 240 17.46 -1.83 -11.33
CA VAL A 240 17.90 -1.09 -12.52
C VAL A 240 19.17 -0.29 -12.26
N VAL A 241 19.28 0.35 -11.09
CA VAL A 241 20.44 1.20 -10.78
C VAL A 241 21.73 0.38 -10.67
N PRO A 242 21.81 -0.69 -9.84
CA PRO A 242 23.01 -1.54 -9.80
C PRO A 242 23.32 -2.19 -11.15
N ARG A 243 22.31 -2.62 -11.90
CA ARG A 243 22.49 -3.22 -13.22
C ARG A 243 23.11 -2.24 -14.22
N ASN A 244 22.68 -0.98 -14.20
CA ASN A 244 23.27 0.05 -15.04
C ASN A 244 24.72 0.36 -14.65
N GLN A 245 25.03 0.35 -13.34
CA GLN A 245 26.38 0.56 -12.83
C GLN A 245 27.35 -0.58 -13.20
N THR A 246 26.89 -1.84 -13.21
CA THR A 246 27.74 -3.03 -13.48
C THR A 246 27.61 -3.54 -14.93
N TYR A 247 26.89 -2.83 -15.80
CA TYR A 247 26.59 -3.28 -17.17
C TYR A 247 27.83 -3.68 -17.97
N ALA A 248 28.87 -2.85 -17.96
CA ALA A 248 30.10 -3.08 -18.72
C ALA A 248 30.82 -4.39 -18.34
N GLN A 249 30.66 -4.85 -17.08
CA GLN A 249 31.33 -6.03 -16.55
C GLN A 249 30.50 -7.32 -16.68
N THR A 250 29.17 -7.21 -16.61
CA THR A 250 28.26 -8.37 -16.50
C THR A 250 27.51 -8.72 -17.78
N HIS A 251 27.42 -7.80 -18.75
CA HIS A 251 26.60 -7.95 -19.96
C HIS A 251 26.82 -9.27 -20.71
N ALA A 252 28.08 -9.65 -20.97
CA ALA A 252 28.40 -10.86 -21.75
C ALA A 252 27.96 -12.18 -21.07
N GLN A 253 27.82 -12.18 -19.73
CA GLN A 253 27.33 -13.33 -18.97
C GLN A 253 25.81 -13.30 -18.84
N GLU A 254 25.21 -12.12 -18.65
CA GLU A 254 23.75 -11.95 -18.55
C GLU A 254 22.99 -12.25 -19.85
N GLU A 255 23.60 -11.98 -21.01
CA GLU A 255 22.97 -12.23 -22.32
C GLU A 255 22.81 -13.71 -22.67
N ARG A 256 23.46 -14.62 -21.94
CA ARG A 256 23.38 -16.06 -22.20
C ARG A 256 22.15 -16.65 -21.54
N TRP A 257 21.20 -17.11 -22.36
CA TRP A 257 19.95 -17.68 -21.88
C TRP A 257 20.20 -19.05 -21.23
N GLY A 258 20.01 -19.11 -19.91
CA GLY A 258 20.09 -20.36 -19.14
C GLY A 258 18.72 -21.01 -18.89
N PHE A 259 18.73 -22.25 -18.40
CA PHE A 259 17.50 -22.95 -17.96
C PHE A 259 16.68 -22.12 -16.96
N GLY A 260 17.36 -21.48 -15.99
CA GLY A 260 16.73 -20.65 -14.96
C GLY A 260 16.05 -19.37 -15.49
N GLN A 261 16.40 -18.90 -16.69
CA GLN A 261 15.76 -17.74 -17.34
C GLN A 261 14.65 -18.18 -18.30
N LEU A 262 14.83 -19.30 -19.00
CA LEU A 262 13.85 -19.80 -19.97
C LEU A 262 12.58 -20.34 -19.31
N VAL A 263 12.70 -21.07 -18.19
CA VAL A 263 11.54 -21.64 -17.49
C VAL A 263 10.56 -20.54 -17.03
N PRO A 264 10.98 -19.48 -16.31
CA PRO A 264 10.07 -18.39 -15.95
C PRO A 264 9.40 -17.70 -17.14
N LEU A 265 10.10 -17.53 -18.27
CA LEU A 265 9.54 -16.92 -19.48
C LEU A 265 8.42 -17.79 -20.09
N VAL A 266 8.60 -19.11 -20.14
CA VAL A 266 7.56 -20.03 -20.62
C VAL A 266 6.36 -20.04 -19.67
N LEU A 267 6.60 -20.05 -18.35
CA LEU A 267 5.53 -19.98 -17.36
C LEU A 267 4.72 -18.68 -17.50
N LEU A 268 5.36 -17.56 -17.84
CA LEU A 268 4.70 -16.26 -18.06
C LEU A 268 3.73 -16.27 -19.26
N ILE A 269 3.90 -17.19 -20.21
CA ILE A 269 3.00 -17.35 -21.37
C ILE A 269 1.70 -18.09 -20.96
N GLN A 270 1.69 -18.86 -19.88
CA GLN A 270 0.53 -19.67 -19.48
C GLN A 270 -0.78 -18.88 -19.30
N PRO A 271 -0.79 -17.69 -18.67
CA PRO A 271 -2.01 -16.88 -18.56
C PRO A 271 -2.55 -16.44 -19.93
N LEU A 272 -1.68 -16.17 -20.92
CA LEU A 272 -2.09 -15.82 -22.28
C LEU A 272 -2.81 -16.99 -22.96
N GLY A 273 -2.32 -18.21 -22.76
CA GLY A 273 -2.98 -19.43 -23.24
C GLY A 273 -4.42 -19.56 -22.73
N THR A 274 -4.64 -19.30 -21.43
CA THR A 274 -5.99 -19.37 -20.83
C THR A 274 -6.94 -18.29 -21.37
N ILE A 275 -6.42 -17.09 -21.67
CA ILE A 275 -7.20 -16.01 -22.27
C ILE A 275 -7.59 -16.37 -23.70
N LEU A 276 -6.64 -16.87 -24.49
CA LEU A 276 -6.84 -17.26 -25.88
C LEU A 276 -7.87 -18.40 -25.99
N GLU A 277 -7.75 -19.44 -25.15
CA GLU A 277 -8.70 -20.55 -25.12
C GLU A 277 -10.14 -20.05 -24.86
N GLN A 278 -10.31 -19.15 -23.91
CA GLN A 278 -11.63 -18.61 -23.57
C GLN A 278 -12.18 -17.64 -24.61
N ALA A 279 -11.32 -16.82 -25.22
CA ALA A 279 -11.71 -15.94 -26.31
C ALA A 279 -12.18 -16.75 -27.52
N TRP A 280 -11.47 -17.83 -27.83
CA TRP A 280 -11.78 -18.72 -28.94
C TRP A 280 -13.06 -19.53 -28.70
N VAL A 281 -13.23 -20.11 -27.52
CA VAL A 281 -14.46 -20.81 -27.11
C VAL A 281 -15.67 -19.86 -27.07
N SER A 282 -15.48 -18.61 -26.63
CA SER A 282 -16.55 -17.60 -26.63
C SER A 282 -16.97 -17.19 -28.05
N HIS A 283 -16.03 -17.14 -29.01
CA HIS A 283 -16.34 -16.86 -30.41
C HIS A 283 -17.09 -18.01 -31.10
N GLY A 284 -16.79 -19.26 -30.75
CA GLY A 284 -17.51 -20.44 -31.24
C GLY A 284 -18.97 -20.54 -30.76
N SER A 285 -19.28 -19.99 -29.58
CA SER A 285 -20.65 -19.97 -29.02
C SER A 285 -21.57 -18.94 -29.69
N VAL A 286 -21.03 -17.84 -30.23
CA VAL A 286 -21.82 -16.84 -30.97
C VAL A 286 -22.31 -17.38 -32.33
N GLY A 287 -21.60 -18.37 -32.91
CA GLY A 287 -22.04 -19.09 -34.12
C GLY A 287 -23.18 -20.09 -33.90
N THR A 288 -23.60 -20.32 -32.65
CA THR A 288 -24.60 -21.36 -32.32
C THR A 288 -25.77 -20.82 -31.50
N LYS A 289 -26.24 -19.60 -31.79
CA LYS A 289 -27.58 -19.16 -31.36
C LYS A 289 -28.62 -19.51 -32.41
N GLY A 290 -29.02 -20.78 -32.40
CA GLY A 290 -30.18 -21.26 -33.14
C GLY A 290 -30.76 -22.50 -32.47
N LYS A 291 -31.88 -22.31 -31.75
CA LYS A 291 -32.89 -23.28 -31.27
C LYS A 291 -32.82 -23.82 -29.83
N LYS A 292 -33.96 -23.58 -29.13
CA LYS A 292 -34.59 -24.24 -27.95
C LYS A 292 -34.00 -23.89 -26.57
N SER A 293 -34.64 -23.09 -25.71
CA SER A 293 -35.95 -23.17 -25.00
C SER A 293 -36.05 -24.34 -24.02
N HIS A 294 -35.95 -24.10 -22.70
CA HIS A 294 -37.09 -24.14 -21.78
C HIS A 294 -36.71 -23.77 -20.32
N GLN A 295 -37.67 -23.11 -19.69
CA GLN A 295 -37.90 -22.89 -18.26
C GLN A 295 -37.48 -24.04 -17.33
N THR A 296 -37.01 -23.71 -16.12
CA THR A 296 -37.60 -24.22 -14.87
C THR A 296 -37.42 -23.18 -13.77
N ALA A 297 -38.54 -22.72 -13.24
CA ALA A 297 -38.65 -22.00 -11.98
C ALA A 297 -38.73 -23.03 -10.86
N GLU A 298 -38.04 -22.79 -9.74
CA GLU A 298 -38.40 -23.42 -8.48
C GLU A 298 -38.24 -22.40 -7.35
N LYS A 299 -39.27 -22.40 -6.51
CA LYS A 299 -39.66 -21.46 -5.46
C LYS A 299 -39.58 -22.22 -4.12
N SER A 300 -39.48 -21.48 -3.02
CA SER A 300 -39.86 -21.88 -1.64
C SER A 300 -38.78 -22.70 -0.89
N ASP A 301 -38.48 -22.49 0.41
CA ASP A 301 -39.27 -21.99 1.53
C ASP A 301 -38.48 -21.22 2.61
N ASP A 302 -39.21 -20.34 3.30
CA ASP A 302 -38.95 -19.72 4.60
C ASP A 302 -39.08 -20.74 5.76
N LEU A 303 -38.31 -20.55 6.84
CA LEU A 303 -38.77 -20.72 8.23
C LEU A 303 -37.73 -20.16 9.24
N MET A 304 -38.12 -19.03 9.85
CA MET A 304 -38.10 -18.71 11.29
C MET A 304 -36.87 -19.05 12.16
N ALA A 305 -36.26 -18.00 12.71
CA ALA A 305 -35.78 -18.02 14.10
C ALA A 305 -35.95 -16.62 14.72
N GLN A 306 -36.96 -16.50 15.58
CA GLN A 306 -37.22 -15.38 16.47
C GLN A 306 -36.48 -15.63 17.79
N GLY A 307 -35.79 -14.60 18.30
CA GLY A 307 -35.16 -14.62 19.62
C GLY A 307 -34.92 -13.18 20.10
N CYS A 308 -35.66 -12.78 21.13
CA CYS A 308 -35.78 -11.43 21.65
C CYS A 308 -34.83 -11.20 22.85
N GLY A 309 -34.37 -9.95 23.02
CA GLY A 309 -34.17 -9.35 24.34
C GLY A 309 -32.73 -9.02 24.77
N HIS A 310 -32.34 -7.75 24.66
CA HIS A 310 -32.02 -6.96 25.86
C HIS A 310 -32.00 -5.46 25.58
N ALA A 311 -32.88 -4.74 26.28
CA ALA A 311 -32.93 -3.30 26.39
C ALA A 311 -32.03 -2.88 27.55
N THR A 312 -30.91 -2.20 27.28
CA THR A 312 -30.25 -1.26 28.22
C THR A 312 -29.13 -0.52 27.49
N LEU A 313 -29.45 0.50 26.68
CA LEU A 313 -28.48 1.51 26.19
C LEU A 313 -29.22 2.76 25.65
N LEU A 314 -30.28 3.21 26.33
CA LEU A 314 -31.11 4.33 25.85
C LEU A 314 -30.70 5.72 26.37
N GLU A 315 -29.71 5.86 27.25
CA GLU A 315 -29.28 7.20 27.73
C GLU A 315 -28.01 7.75 27.05
N GLU A 316 -27.14 6.90 26.48
CA GLU A 316 -25.92 7.37 25.79
C GLU A 316 -26.17 7.73 24.31
N SER A 317 -27.24 7.19 23.73
CA SER A 317 -27.62 7.42 22.33
C SER A 317 -28.27 8.78 22.09
N GLU A 318 -29.01 9.32 23.07
CA GLU A 318 -29.72 10.61 22.92
C GLU A 318 -28.75 11.80 22.86
N GLY A 319 -27.67 11.78 23.65
CA GLY A 319 -26.66 12.84 23.65
C GLY A 319 -25.89 12.93 22.33
N CYS A 320 -25.49 11.79 21.77
CA CYS A 320 -24.78 11.70 20.50
C CYS A 320 -25.69 12.09 19.31
N ARG A 321 -26.99 11.75 19.40
CA ARG A 321 -27.99 12.05 18.37
C ARG A 321 -28.33 13.55 18.28
N ALA A 322 -28.41 14.23 19.42
CA ALA A 322 -28.61 15.68 19.47
C ALA A 322 -27.41 16.44 18.87
N ASP A 323 -26.19 15.93 19.06
CA ASP A 323 -24.95 16.55 18.54
C ASP A 323 -24.85 16.49 17.03
N HIS A 324 -25.19 15.33 16.47
CA HIS A 324 -25.20 15.12 15.05
C HIS A 324 -26.23 16.03 14.34
N LEU A 325 -27.39 16.27 14.96
CA LEU A 325 -28.44 17.14 14.43
C LEU A 325 -28.01 18.62 14.39
N VAL A 326 -27.40 19.12 15.47
CA VAL A 326 -26.92 20.51 15.56
C VAL A 326 -25.78 20.76 14.55
N LEU A 327 -24.88 19.79 14.39
CA LEU A 327 -23.77 19.89 13.44
C LEU A 327 -24.26 19.93 11.99
N LEU A 328 -25.24 19.09 11.62
CA LEU A 328 -25.86 19.09 10.29
C LEU A 328 -26.62 20.39 9.99
N GLN A 329 -27.27 20.98 10.99
CA GLN A 329 -28.00 22.24 10.84
C GLN A 329 -27.04 23.43 10.59
N ILE A 330 -25.86 23.43 11.20
CA ILE A 330 -24.81 24.43 10.98
C ILE A 330 -24.12 24.26 9.61
N LEU A 331 -24.00 23.02 9.12
CA LEU A 331 -23.45 22.69 7.80
C LEU A 331 -24.41 23.05 6.64
N GLY A 332 -25.59 23.61 6.92
CA GLY A 332 -26.48 24.21 5.91
C GLY A 332 -27.45 23.25 5.23
N ASN A 333 -27.68 22.05 5.77
CA ASN A 333 -28.72 21.15 5.24
C ASN A 333 -30.08 21.52 5.84
N SER A 334 -30.83 22.41 5.18
CA SER A 334 -32.12 22.95 5.64
C SER A 334 -33.26 21.92 5.74
N ASN A 335 -33.05 20.68 5.28
CA ASN A 335 -34.05 19.61 5.32
C ASN A 335 -33.90 18.64 6.51
N ALA A 336 -33.05 18.94 7.49
CA ALA A 336 -32.83 18.08 8.66
C ALA A 336 -34.09 17.88 9.54
N SER A 337 -35.09 18.77 9.46
CA SER A 337 -36.36 18.64 10.18
C SER A 337 -37.35 17.66 9.55
N ASN A 338 -37.11 17.19 8.31
CA ASN A 338 -38.02 16.32 7.55
C ASN A 338 -37.45 14.92 7.24
N LEU A 339 -36.24 14.58 7.73
CA LEU A 339 -35.66 13.27 7.51
C LEU A 339 -36.19 12.27 8.54
N GLY A 340 -37.35 11.69 8.22
CA GLY A 340 -38.01 10.65 9.01
C GLY A 340 -37.09 9.46 9.31
N PHE A 341 -37.30 8.92 10.51
CA PHE A 341 -36.77 7.66 11.03
C PHE A 341 -36.64 6.58 9.95
N ILE A 342 -35.41 6.29 9.50
CA ILE A 342 -35.09 5.06 8.80
C ILE A 342 -34.12 4.26 9.67
N ASN A 343 -34.49 2.99 9.83
CA ASN A 343 -33.94 2.02 10.77
C ASN A 343 -32.40 1.98 10.80
N ALA A 344 -31.89 1.84 12.03
CA ALA A 344 -30.50 1.65 12.40
C ALA A 344 -29.90 0.37 11.79
N ARG A 345 -29.47 0.41 10.52
CA ARG A 345 -28.70 -0.69 9.92
C ARG A 345 -27.45 -0.30 9.12
N GLU A 346 -27.19 0.97 8.88
CA GLU A 346 -25.92 1.41 8.27
C GLU A 346 -25.46 2.72 8.93
N ASP A 347 -24.71 2.59 10.03
CA ASP A 347 -24.09 3.71 10.76
C ASP A 347 -22.89 4.28 9.99
N VAL A 348 -23.16 4.86 8.83
CA VAL A 348 -22.23 5.81 8.19
C VAL A 348 -22.61 7.19 8.72
N PRO A 349 -21.71 7.93 9.39
CA PRO A 349 -22.02 9.28 9.87
C PRO A 349 -22.47 10.14 8.69
N GLN A 350 -23.70 10.67 8.73
CA GLN A 350 -24.28 11.37 7.58
C GLN A 350 -23.51 12.65 7.23
N ILE A 351 -22.74 13.18 8.19
CA ILE A 351 -21.78 14.27 8.03
C ILE A 351 -20.66 13.90 7.05
N VAL A 352 -20.10 12.67 7.15
CA VAL A 352 -19.06 12.18 6.24
C VAL A 352 -19.63 12.12 4.82
N THR A 353 -20.84 11.61 4.66
CA THR A 353 -21.50 11.53 3.35
C THR A 353 -21.78 12.91 2.74
N ALA A 354 -22.22 13.88 3.55
CA ALA A 354 -22.45 15.26 3.12
C ALA A 354 -21.15 15.99 2.74
N VAL A 355 -20.07 15.80 3.51
CA VAL A 355 -18.75 16.37 3.23
C VAL A 355 -18.14 15.76 1.97
N PHE A 356 -18.27 14.44 1.76
CA PHE A 356 -17.73 13.75 0.58
C PHE A 356 -18.50 14.00 -0.73
N SER A 357 -19.77 14.41 -0.66
CA SER A 357 -20.54 14.85 -1.84
C SER A 357 -20.15 16.25 -2.35
N SER A 358 -19.31 16.98 -1.59
CA SER A 358 -18.94 18.35 -1.91
C SER A 358 -17.80 18.44 -2.95
N ARG A 359 -17.67 19.59 -3.61
CA ARG A 359 -16.50 19.89 -4.46
C ARG A 359 -15.18 19.87 -3.67
N VAL A 360 -15.24 20.21 -2.37
CA VAL A 360 -14.09 20.28 -1.46
C VAL A 360 -13.48 18.90 -1.25
N ALA A 361 -14.28 17.85 -1.06
CA ALA A 361 -13.76 16.51 -0.87
C ALA A 361 -13.01 15.98 -2.10
N ARG A 362 -13.48 16.29 -3.32
CA ARG A 362 -12.76 15.91 -4.54
C ARG A 362 -11.41 16.61 -4.64
N VAL A 363 -11.36 17.91 -4.37
CA VAL A 363 -10.11 18.69 -4.35
C VAL A 363 -9.13 18.12 -3.34
N LEU A 364 -9.60 17.82 -2.13
CA LEU A 364 -8.79 17.29 -1.05
C LEU A 364 -8.23 15.88 -1.37
N VAL A 365 -9.05 15.01 -1.94
CA VAL A 365 -8.58 13.69 -2.39
C VAL A 365 -7.57 13.82 -3.53
N THR A 366 -7.79 14.72 -4.50
CA THR A 366 -6.81 14.95 -5.57
C THR A 366 -5.50 15.49 -5.02
N LEU A 367 -5.56 16.42 -4.07
CA LEU A 367 -4.39 16.99 -3.43
C LEU A 367 -3.61 15.91 -2.67
N LEU A 368 -4.30 15.02 -1.94
CA LEU A 368 -3.68 13.88 -1.27
C LEU A 368 -2.93 12.96 -2.25
N HIS A 369 -3.48 12.71 -3.44
CA HIS A 369 -2.80 11.91 -4.46
C HIS A 369 -1.57 12.62 -5.03
N VAL A 370 -1.65 13.94 -5.23
CA VAL A 370 -0.54 14.76 -5.72
C VAL A 370 0.59 14.85 -4.68
N THR A 371 0.26 15.05 -3.40
CA THR A 371 1.26 15.10 -2.32
C THR A 371 1.95 13.76 -2.13
N LEU A 372 1.19 12.64 -2.19
CA LEU A 372 1.76 11.29 -2.18
C LEU A 372 2.72 11.08 -3.36
N LEU A 373 2.29 11.41 -4.59
CA LEU A 373 3.13 11.28 -5.77
C LEU A 373 4.41 12.11 -5.65
N GLY A 374 4.31 13.37 -5.22
CA GLY A 374 5.45 14.25 -5.00
C GLY A 374 6.43 13.68 -3.97
N GLY A 375 5.92 13.22 -2.82
CA GLY A 375 6.75 12.59 -1.79
C GLY A 375 7.46 11.33 -2.28
N ILE A 376 6.76 10.47 -3.04
CA ILE A 376 7.35 9.26 -3.63
C ILE A 376 8.46 9.63 -4.62
N CYS A 377 8.22 10.58 -5.52
CA CYS A 377 9.24 11.02 -6.49
C CYS A 377 10.49 11.55 -5.80
N VAL A 378 10.35 12.32 -4.72
CA VAL A 378 11.48 12.84 -3.94
C VAL A 378 12.25 11.70 -3.28
N ILE A 379 11.56 10.75 -2.62
CA ILE A 379 12.21 9.61 -1.98
C ILE A 379 12.97 8.76 -3.01
N LEU A 380 12.34 8.43 -4.15
CA LEU A 380 12.97 7.64 -5.21
C LEU A 380 14.12 8.37 -5.87
N TYR A 381 14.01 9.68 -6.08
CA TYR A 381 15.12 10.49 -6.59
C TYR A 381 16.34 10.35 -5.69
N PHE A 382 16.17 10.48 -4.36
CA PHE A 382 17.27 10.33 -3.43
C PHE A 382 17.82 8.90 -3.36
N ASP A 383 16.95 7.88 -3.41
CA ASP A 383 17.33 6.46 -3.45
C ASP A 383 18.24 6.18 -4.67
N VAL A 384 17.90 6.70 -5.86
CA VAL A 384 18.72 6.54 -7.07
C VAL A 384 20.12 7.14 -6.90
N TYR A 385 20.24 8.27 -6.20
CA TYR A 385 21.53 8.92 -5.96
C TYR A 385 22.35 8.29 -4.83
N SER A 386 21.71 7.60 -3.87
CA SER A 386 22.43 6.94 -2.77
C SER A 386 23.04 5.60 -3.16
N ILE A 387 22.32 4.79 -3.95
CA ILE A 387 22.70 3.41 -4.28
C ILE A 387 24.10 3.33 -4.90
N GLY A 388 25.02 2.67 -4.20
CA GLY A 388 26.37 2.36 -4.68
C GLY A 388 27.36 3.54 -4.72
N PHE A 389 26.94 4.74 -4.33
CA PHE A 389 27.80 5.94 -4.38
C PHE A 389 27.98 6.62 -3.02
N VAL A 390 27.00 6.50 -2.11
CA VAL A 390 26.97 7.26 -0.88
C VAL A 390 26.98 6.32 0.32
N ARG A 391 27.93 6.50 1.24
CA ARG A 391 27.97 5.72 2.49
C ARG A 391 26.75 6.02 3.37
N GLY A 392 26.38 5.09 4.25
CA GLY A 392 25.25 5.26 5.19
C GLY A 392 25.35 6.49 6.09
N GLN A 393 24.24 6.88 6.74
CA GLN A 393 24.06 8.04 7.65
C GLN A 393 23.65 9.41 7.05
N ASN A 394 23.31 9.50 5.77
CA ASN A 394 22.65 10.71 5.24
C ASN A 394 21.14 10.84 5.55
N TRP A 395 20.74 10.70 6.82
CA TRP A 395 19.35 10.89 7.29
C TRP A 395 18.79 12.29 7.01
N GLN A 396 19.67 13.26 6.73
CA GLN A 396 19.31 14.62 6.33
C GLN A 396 18.35 14.65 5.12
N PHE A 397 18.47 13.70 4.19
CA PHE A 397 17.63 13.65 3.00
C PHE A 397 16.23 13.08 3.27
N ALA A 398 16.13 12.05 4.13
CA ALA A 398 14.84 11.57 4.62
C ALA A 398 14.13 12.64 5.45
N LEU A 399 14.88 13.41 6.25
CA LEU A 399 14.38 14.57 6.98
C LEU A 399 13.95 15.70 6.05
N LEU A 400 14.62 15.93 4.93
CA LEU A 400 14.21 16.89 3.89
C LEU A 400 12.93 16.46 3.17
N ALA A 401 12.78 15.18 2.84
CA ALA A 401 11.55 14.65 2.27
C ALA A 401 10.38 14.73 3.27
N LEU A 402 10.63 14.43 4.55
CA LEU A 402 9.67 14.62 5.63
C LEU A 402 9.33 16.11 5.82
N ALA A 403 10.32 17.00 5.76
CA ALA A 403 10.13 18.44 5.85
C ALA A 403 9.34 18.99 4.65
N PHE A 404 9.52 18.44 3.45
CA PHE A 404 8.70 18.76 2.28
C PHE A 404 7.26 18.24 2.43
N TYR A 405 7.08 17.03 2.96
CA TYR A 405 5.75 16.46 3.25
C TYR A 405 4.99 17.27 4.31
N VAL A 406 5.67 17.64 5.40
CA VAL A 406 5.11 18.50 6.45
C VAL A 406 4.92 19.93 5.94
N GLY A 407 5.86 20.45 5.14
CA GLY A 407 5.82 21.79 4.57
C GLY A 407 4.70 21.98 3.55
N SER A 408 4.47 21.01 2.66
CA SER A 408 3.33 21.01 1.73
C SER A 408 2.00 20.90 2.48
N SER A 409 1.94 20.07 3.54
CA SER A 409 0.77 19.99 4.42
C SER A 409 0.51 21.29 5.22
N CYS A 410 1.57 22.04 5.55
CA CYS A 410 1.48 23.34 6.24
C CYS A 410 1.22 24.52 5.30
N HIS A 411 1.68 24.47 4.05
CA HIS A 411 1.43 25.53 3.06
C HIS A 411 -0.06 25.60 2.68
N GLU A 412 -0.77 24.47 2.79
CA GLU A 412 -2.23 24.36 2.68
C GLU A 412 -2.99 25.21 3.72
N SER A 413 -2.38 25.51 4.88
CA SER A 413 -2.96 26.36 5.94
C SER A 413 -2.71 27.86 5.77
N THR A 414 -2.01 28.27 4.71
CA THR A 414 -1.68 29.67 4.43
C THR A 414 -1.96 30.02 2.97
N ILE A 415 -3.20 29.85 2.53
CA ILE A 415 -3.72 30.64 1.40
C ILE A 415 -4.43 31.86 2.01
N PRO A 416 -3.82 33.06 2.02
CA PRO A 416 -4.56 34.27 2.37
C PRO A 416 -5.56 34.59 1.25
N ASP A 417 -6.83 34.71 1.63
CA ASP A 417 -7.89 35.32 0.83
C ASP A 417 -7.42 36.72 0.40
N TYR A 418 -7.02 36.88 -0.87
CA TYR A 418 -6.90 38.18 -1.51
C TYR A 418 -8.23 38.48 -2.21
N ALA A 419 -9.19 38.94 -1.41
CA ALA A 419 -10.40 39.57 -1.88
C ALA A 419 -10.57 40.88 -1.11
N ASP A 420 -9.90 41.93 -1.58
CA ASP A 420 -10.35 43.32 -1.47
C ASP A 420 -9.46 44.24 -2.30
N ARG A 421 -9.98 44.67 -3.46
CA ARG A 421 -9.74 46.02 -4.01
C ARG A 421 -10.74 46.32 -5.13
N CYS A 422 -11.88 46.87 -4.74
CA CYS A 422 -12.59 47.86 -5.55
C CYS A 422 -12.31 49.22 -4.94
N ASN A 423 -11.72 50.11 -5.73
CA ASN A 423 -11.91 51.55 -5.66
C ASN A 423 -12.04 52.05 -7.09
#